data_AF-A0ABD0TGU5-F1
#
_entry.id   AF-A0ABD0TGU5-F1
#
_cell.length_a   1.000
_cell.length_b   1.000
_cell.length_c   1.000
_cell.angle_alpha   90.00
_cell.angle_beta   90.00
_cell.angle_gamma   90.00
#
_symmetry.space_group_name_H-M   'P 1'
#
loop_
_entity.id
_entity.type
_entity.pdbx_description
1 polymer ?
#
loop_
_entity_poly.entity_id
_entity_poly.type
_entity_poly.pdbx_seq_one_letter_code
_entity_poly.pdbx_strand_id
1 'polypeptide(L)'
;MEAEKKEVIVPVQKPNYMLMSLQRILVLSVIILGVVVVVYYTPMPEEYFENCDRECHELDWPMICRVKLVIEVYKTLSKSCGSCTEKDGGECPSMCISADGRVRGVLSANRALPAPALHVCENDILVVDVVHRAPAHALSIHWRGQPQKETPFMDGAPMLTQCPQPAYTTFQYKFRASAVGTHMYHAHSAADAADGLAGAFVVRQSPRLDPISKLYDVDSTDHTIFIAEWGHSMGPLAGMMSNVPNAESLLINGRGKTTDSPDAPLSKFKVEYGKRYRFRLAYGGGSKSCSVTFSIDQHMLNLVALDGHRIEPQQVKSIKLGRGERADFILEAKRAPRVYPISVVADKTCQENLEGVGELVYEAKESKVLHKDDDVGSEVEREFSSVTSDRCADEEVLCLGEVVAAEPLPAPLAGPIQETIYVPFNYSTRQISAKRVESWGQTDGHRFTYPASPLLTQGGDVAQNTMCPQEAGQGDECVHVKNVPLHSTVEMIMFDQGEDTNLLRLMHRSGALT
;
A
#
# COMPACT_ATOMS: atom_id res chain seq x y z
N MET A 1 63.46 26.37 75.19
CA MET A 1 64.46 25.85 74.23
C MET A 1 63.79 25.80 72.87
N GLU A 2 63.93 26.87 72.10
CA GLU A 2 63.56 26.89 70.67
C GLU A 2 64.50 25.96 69.91
N ALA A 3 63.93 25.05 69.12
CA ALA A 3 64.66 24.19 68.21
C ALA A 3 64.73 24.86 66.84
N GLU A 4 65.95 25.18 66.42
CA GLU A 4 66.29 25.71 65.11
C GLU A 4 65.98 24.67 64.01
N LYS A 5 65.13 25.04 63.05
CA LYS A 5 64.75 24.19 61.91
C LYS A 5 65.69 24.49 60.74
N LYS A 6 66.63 23.58 60.45
CA LYS A 6 67.47 23.65 59.24
C LYS A 6 66.67 23.27 58.00
N GLU A 7 66.62 24.16 57.01
CA GLU A 7 66.12 23.87 55.66
C GLU A 7 67.11 22.98 54.89
N VAL A 8 66.59 21.92 54.26
CA VAL A 8 67.32 21.06 53.35
C VAL A 8 66.85 21.38 51.93
N ILE A 9 67.75 21.88 51.08
CA ILE A 9 67.50 22.14 49.67
C ILE A 9 67.67 20.81 48.90
N VAL A 10 66.59 20.31 48.30
CA VAL A 10 66.62 19.12 47.43
C VAL A 10 66.72 19.58 45.97
N PRO A 11 67.69 19.08 45.17
CA PRO A 11 67.80 19.45 43.76
C PRO A 11 66.70 18.78 42.94
N VAL A 12 65.87 19.57 42.25
CA VAL A 12 64.81 19.08 41.36
C VAL A 12 65.44 18.62 40.03
N GLN A 13 65.37 17.32 39.76
CA GLN A 13 65.86 16.72 38.52
C GLN A 13 64.91 17.07 37.36
N LYS A 14 65.41 17.78 36.33
CA LYS A 14 64.59 18.19 35.18
C LYS A 14 64.11 16.94 34.40
N PRO A 15 62.82 16.87 34.02
CA PRO A 15 62.27 15.71 33.31
C PRO A 15 62.89 15.58 31.91
N ASN A 16 63.15 14.35 31.50
CA ASN A 16 63.75 14.05 30.20
C ASN A 16 62.69 14.15 29.09
N TYR A 17 62.50 15.36 28.57
CA TYR A 17 61.49 15.70 27.56
C TYR A 17 61.57 14.82 26.29
N MET A 18 62.75 14.30 25.95
CA MET A 18 62.93 13.42 24.79
C MET A 18 62.23 12.07 25.01
N LEU A 19 62.31 11.51 26.22
CA LEU A 19 61.67 10.25 26.58
C LEU A 19 60.14 10.38 26.59
N MET A 20 59.64 11.52 27.11
CA MET A 20 58.20 11.80 27.10
C MET A 20 57.64 12.02 25.69
N SER A 21 58.41 12.62 24.78
CA SER A 21 58.03 12.78 23.38
C SER A 21 57.97 11.42 22.66
N LEU A 22 58.98 10.58 22.86
CA LEU A 22 59.01 9.21 22.31
C LEU A 22 57.85 8.35 22.82
N GLN A 23 57.51 8.44 24.11
CA GLN A 23 56.34 7.75 24.67
C GLN A 23 55.04 8.24 24.03
N ARG A 24 54.87 9.54 23.79
CA ARG A 24 53.68 10.08 23.13
C ARG A 24 53.55 9.60 21.68
N ILE A 25 54.66 9.56 20.94
CA ILE A 25 54.68 9.07 19.56
C ILE A 25 54.32 7.57 19.53
N LEU A 26 54.87 6.78 20.46
CA LEU A 26 54.56 5.35 20.56
C LEU A 26 53.07 5.11 20.91
N VAL A 27 52.50 5.88 21.83
CA VAL A 27 51.09 5.74 22.18
C VAL A 27 50.20 6.13 21.01
N LEU A 28 50.53 7.22 20.30
CA LEU A 28 49.79 7.63 19.10
C LEU A 28 49.87 6.59 17.99
N SER A 29 51.03 5.98 17.75
CA SER A 29 51.17 4.94 16.73
C SER A 29 50.39 3.68 17.08
N VAL A 30 50.36 3.27 18.35
CA VAL A 30 49.54 2.14 18.82
C VAL A 30 48.04 2.44 18.67
N ILE A 31 47.59 3.66 19.00
CA ILE A 31 46.18 4.06 18.81
C ILE A 31 45.82 4.06 17.33
N ILE A 32 46.64 4.66 16.47
CA ILE A 32 46.40 4.71 15.02
C ILE A 32 46.36 3.29 14.46
N LEU A 33 47.30 2.42 14.84
CA LEU A 33 47.32 1.03 14.40
C LEU A 33 46.06 0.28 14.87
N GLY A 34 45.63 0.49 16.11
CA GLY A 34 44.38 -0.06 16.63
C GLY A 34 43.15 0.40 15.85
N VAL A 35 43.05 1.69 15.53
CA VAL A 35 41.96 2.24 14.71
C VAL A 35 41.98 1.66 13.30
N VAL A 36 43.16 1.55 12.67
CA VAL A 36 43.30 0.96 11.33
C VAL A 36 42.90 -0.52 11.33
N VAL A 37 43.32 -1.29 12.34
CA VAL A 37 42.92 -2.69 12.51
C VAL A 37 41.41 -2.79 12.67
N VAL A 38 40.79 -1.97 13.53
CA VAL A 38 39.33 -1.95 13.69
C VAL A 38 38.67 -1.61 12.36
N VAL A 39 39.04 -0.53 11.68
CA VAL A 39 38.41 -0.14 10.40
C VAL A 39 38.60 -1.20 9.31
N TYR A 40 39.74 -1.89 9.27
CA TYR A 40 40.03 -2.94 8.29
C TYR A 40 39.25 -4.24 8.56
N TYR A 41 39.09 -4.63 9.83
CA TYR A 41 38.39 -5.87 10.21
C TYR A 41 36.91 -5.66 10.57
N THR A 42 36.47 -4.42 10.75
CA THR A 42 35.06 -3.99 10.81
C THR A 42 34.83 -3.02 9.66
N PRO A 43 34.71 -3.51 8.40
CA PRO A 43 34.26 -2.65 7.32
C PRO A 43 32.96 -1.98 7.77
N MET A 44 32.87 -0.65 7.64
CA MET A 44 31.58 0.02 7.78
C MET A 44 30.62 -0.70 6.82
N PRO A 45 29.44 -1.16 7.26
CA PRO A 45 28.48 -1.73 6.34
C PRO A 45 28.24 -0.66 5.29
N GLU A 46 28.62 -0.94 4.05
CA GLU A 46 28.19 -0.13 2.92
C GLU A 46 26.66 -0.08 3.04
N GLU A 47 26.07 1.12 3.07
CA GLU A 47 24.62 1.30 2.97
C GLU A 47 24.18 0.90 1.55
N TYR A 48 24.43 -0.34 1.16
CA TYR A 48 23.62 -0.98 0.15
C TYR A 48 22.26 -1.15 0.79
N PHE A 49 21.31 -0.39 0.28
CA PHE A 49 19.89 -0.70 0.40
C PHE A 49 19.71 -2.07 -0.28
N GLU A 50 20.09 -3.15 0.40
CA GLU A 50 19.76 -4.50 -0.06
C GLU A 50 18.25 -4.53 -0.26
N ASN A 51 17.87 -4.82 -1.49
CA ASN A 51 16.48 -4.96 -1.86
C ASN A 51 15.91 -6.07 -0.97
N CYS A 52 14.90 -5.74 -0.15
CA CYS A 52 14.24 -6.74 0.69
C CYS A 52 13.37 -7.71 -0.10
N ASP A 53 13.26 -7.49 -1.41
CA ASP A 53 12.81 -8.50 -2.34
C ASP A 53 13.83 -9.63 -2.44
N ARG A 54 13.60 -10.67 -1.63
CA ARG A 54 14.36 -11.92 -1.60
C ARG A 54 13.42 -13.10 -1.44
N GLU A 55 13.96 -14.28 -1.67
CA GLU A 55 13.30 -15.51 -1.24
C GLU A 55 13.28 -15.57 0.30
N CYS A 56 12.13 -15.96 0.86
CA CYS A 56 11.94 -16.07 2.30
C CYS A 56 12.16 -17.50 2.74
N HIS A 57 13.01 -17.73 3.74
CA HIS A 57 13.20 -19.03 4.38
C HIS A 57 12.74 -18.99 5.84
N GLU A 58 12.28 -20.13 6.36
CA GLU A 58 11.67 -20.24 7.68
C GLU A 58 12.64 -20.05 8.85
N LEU A 59 13.95 -20.19 8.60
CA LEU A 59 15.02 -20.00 9.59
C LEU A 59 15.74 -18.65 9.44
N ASP A 60 15.26 -17.79 8.53
CA ASP A 60 15.86 -16.49 8.35
C ASP A 60 15.59 -15.61 9.57
N TRP A 61 16.64 -14.91 9.98
CA TRP A 61 16.47 -13.83 10.95
C TRP A 61 15.78 -12.66 10.27
N PRO A 62 14.80 -12.01 10.95
CA PRO A 62 14.20 -10.78 10.46
C PRO A 62 15.25 -9.74 10.09
N MET A 63 15.17 -9.21 8.87
CA MET A 63 16.08 -8.18 8.39
C MET A 63 15.53 -6.79 8.67
N ILE A 64 16.41 -5.79 8.64
CA ILE A 64 15.99 -4.38 8.66
C ILE A 64 15.95 -3.87 7.22
N CYS A 65 14.75 -3.74 6.70
CA CYS A 65 14.46 -3.28 5.36
C CYS A 65 14.41 -1.76 5.30
N ARG A 66 15.51 -1.14 4.86
CA ARG A 66 15.57 0.32 4.68
C ARG A 66 15.09 0.72 3.29
N VAL A 67 14.05 1.53 3.24
CA VAL A 67 13.47 2.05 2.00
C VAL A 67 13.46 3.57 2.07
N LYS A 68 13.83 4.22 0.97
CA LYS A 68 13.74 5.68 0.84
C LYS A 68 12.68 6.04 -0.18
N LEU A 69 11.62 6.72 0.26
CA LEU A 69 10.56 7.24 -0.60
C LEU A 69 10.71 8.76 -0.71
N VAL A 70 11.16 9.22 -1.87
CA VAL A 70 11.23 10.65 -2.18
C VAL A 70 9.93 11.07 -2.84
N ILE A 71 9.10 11.80 -2.10
CA ILE A 71 7.83 12.32 -2.60
C ILE A 71 8.09 13.66 -3.28
N GLU A 72 7.78 13.75 -4.57
CA GLU A 72 7.95 14.97 -5.34
C GLU A 72 6.80 15.19 -6.32
N VAL A 73 6.47 16.46 -6.56
CA VAL A 73 5.59 16.85 -7.65
C VAL A 73 6.33 16.62 -8.96
N TYR A 74 5.75 15.80 -9.82
CA TYR A 74 6.29 15.47 -11.12
C TYR A 74 5.21 15.65 -12.18
N LYS A 75 5.50 15.25 -13.42
CA LYS A 75 4.52 15.23 -14.49
C LYS A 75 4.63 13.98 -15.33
N THR A 76 3.50 13.49 -15.83
CA THR A 76 3.49 12.48 -16.88
C THR A 76 4.11 13.06 -18.15
N LEU A 77 4.67 12.19 -18.99
CA LEU A 77 5.35 12.58 -20.23
C LEU A 77 6.38 13.70 -20.01
N SER A 78 7.17 13.56 -18.94
CA SER A 78 8.28 14.46 -18.68
C SER A 78 9.33 14.37 -19.78
N LYS A 79 10.31 15.29 -19.77
CA LYS A 79 11.45 15.23 -20.71
C LYS A 79 12.19 13.88 -20.65
N SER A 80 12.12 13.18 -19.52
CA SER A 80 12.74 11.86 -19.33
C SER A 80 12.06 10.75 -20.15
N CYS A 81 10.84 10.95 -20.65
CA CYS A 81 10.13 9.98 -21.48
C CYS A 81 10.65 9.92 -22.92
N GLY A 82 11.27 10.98 -23.44
CA GLY A 82 11.68 11.03 -24.83
C GLY A 82 10.48 10.76 -25.77
N SER A 83 10.67 9.83 -26.70
CA SER A 83 9.66 9.40 -27.68
C SER A 83 9.03 8.03 -27.35
N CYS A 84 9.11 7.54 -26.10
CA CYS A 84 8.68 6.17 -25.76
C CYS A 84 7.17 5.91 -25.87
N THR A 85 6.36 6.97 -25.99
CA THR A 85 4.90 6.88 -26.21
C THR A 85 4.51 7.19 -27.66
N GLU A 86 5.49 7.35 -28.55
CA GLU A 86 5.25 7.47 -29.99
C GLU A 86 5.11 6.07 -30.60
N LYS A 87 4.44 5.98 -31.75
CA LYS A 87 4.12 4.71 -32.43
C LYS A 87 5.32 3.81 -32.74
N ASP A 88 6.51 4.38 -32.89
CA ASP A 88 7.79 3.69 -33.11
C ASP A 88 8.78 3.90 -31.93
N GLY A 89 8.26 4.28 -30.76
CA GLY A 89 9.03 4.52 -29.55
C GLY A 89 9.64 3.24 -28.97
N GLY A 90 10.83 3.37 -28.38
CA GLY A 90 11.44 2.30 -27.57
C GLY A 90 10.79 2.16 -26.19
N GLU A 91 11.32 1.25 -25.35
CA GLU A 91 10.85 1.09 -23.97
C GLU A 91 11.00 2.39 -23.17
N CYS A 92 9.96 2.75 -22.39
CA CYS A 92 10.02 3.94 -21.56
C CYS A 92 11.08 3.80 -20.46
N PRO A 93 11.96 4.81 -20.28
CA PRO A 93 12.95 4.81 -19.22
C PRO A 93 12.32 4.70 -17.83
N SER A 94 13.07 4.21 -16.84
CA SER A 94 12.58 4.01 -15.46
C SER A 94 12.05 5.28 -14.78
N MET A 95 12.55 6.46 -15.17
CA MET A 95 12.08 7.76 -14.64
C MET A 95 10.93 8.37 -15.47
N CYS A 96 10.44 7.67 -16.49
CA CYS A 96 9.32 8.12 -17.30
C CYS A 96 7.99 7.63 -16.70
N ILE A 97 7.10 8.57 -16.42
CA ILE A 97 5.70 8.27 -16.10
C ILE A 97 4.88 8.49 -17.37
N SER A 98 4.49 7.40 -18.05
CA SER A 98 3.65 7.48 -19.25
C SER A 98 2.17 7.64 -18.92
N ALA A 99 1.69 7.06 -17.80
CA ALA A 99 0.27 6.97 -17.46
C ALA A 99 -0.54 6.46 -18.66
N ASP A 100 -1.50 7.26 -19.13
CA ASP A 100 -2.35 6.99 -20.28
C ASP A 100 -1.97 7.75 -21.55
N GLY A 101 -0.76 8.33 -21.60
CA GLY A 101 -0.26 9.07 -22.76
C GLY A 101 -0.67 10.55 -22.81
N ARG A 102 -1.28 11.09 -21.76
CA ARG A 102 -1.61 12.52 -21.64
C ARG A 102 -0.81 13.20 -20.53
N VAL A 103 -0.50 14.49 -20.73
CA VAL A 103 0.29 15.30 -19.78
C VAL A 103 -0.59 15.72 -18.59
N ARG A 104 -0.15 15.38 -17.37
CA ARG A 104 -0.78 15.71 -16.09
C ARG A 104 0.29 15.88 -15.01
N GLY A 105 0.07 16.79 -14.06
CA GLY A 105 0.85 16.83 -12.82
C GLY A 105 0.51 15.64 -11.92
N VAL A 106 1.51 15.08 -11.25
CA VAL A 106 1.37 13.90 -10.38
C VAL A 106 2.15 14.08 -9.09
N LEU A 107 1.69 13.42 -8.03
CA LEU A 107 2.46 13.26 -6.80
C LEU A 107 3.11 11.87 -6.84
N SER A 108 4.42 11.84 -7.07
CA SER A 108 5.16 10.59 -7.27
C SER A 108 6.03 10.26 -6.06
N ALA A 109 6.21 8.96 -5.81
CA ALA A 109 7.29 8.46 -4.95
C ALA A 109 8.39 7.91 -5.86
N ASN A 110 9.62 8.41 -5.73
CA ASN A 110 10.77 8.01 -6.55
C ASN A 110 10.51 8.08 -8.07
N ARG A 111 9.69 9.03 -8.52
CA ARG A 111 9.28 9.21 -9.94
C ARG A 111 8.62 7.98 -10.56
N ALA A 112 8.01 7.13 -9.75
CA ALA A 112 7.21 6.01 -10.21
C ALA A 112 5.71 6.32 -10.06
N LEU A 113 4.92 5.74 -10.96
CA LEU A 113 3.46 5.63 -10.87
C LEU A 113 3.10 4.19 -11.27
N PRO A 114 2.38 3.41 -10.43
CA PRO A 114 2.14 3.67 -9.01
C PRO A 114 3.45 3.85 -8.23
N ALA A 115 3.35 4.25 -6.97
CA ALA A 115 4.49 4.27 -6.07
C ALA A 115 5.16 2.86 -6.03
N PRO A 116 6.49 2.77 -5.83
CA PRO A 116 7.23 1.52 -5.97
C PRO A 116 6.68 0.40 -5.07
N ALA A 117 6.40 -0.78 -5.64
CA ALA A 117 5.96 -1.91 -4.85
C ALA A 117 7.02 -2.29 -3.81
N LEU A 118 6.59 -2.50 -2.57
CA LEU A 118 7.46 -2.94 -1.48
C LEU A 118 7.25 -4.43 -1.25
N HIS A 119 8.34 -5.20 -1.28
CA HIS A 119 8.32 -6.64 -1.00
C HIS A 119 9.27 -6.92 0.15
N VAL A 120 8.77 -7.64 1.15
CA VAL A 120 9.51 -8.04 2.34
C VAL A 120 9.09 -9.44 2.79
N CYS A 121 9.90 -10.06 3.65
CA CYS A 121 9.52 -11.30 4.30
C CYS A 121 8.75 -11.04 5.60
N GLU A 122 7.93 -12.02 5.99
CA GLU A 122 7.24 -12.03 7.27
C GLU A 122 8.22 -11.73 8.42
N ASN A 123 7.81 -10.83 9.31
CA ASN A 123 8.55 -10.34 10.48
C ASN A 123 9.73 -9.41 10.21
N ASP A 124 10.10 -9.12 8.96
CA ASP A 124 11.09 -8.09 8.66
C ASP A 124 10.70 -6.73 9.29
N ILE A 125 11.70 -5.96 9.70
CA ILE A 125 11.53 -4.61 10.24
C ILE A 125 11.66 -3.62 9.10
N LEU A 126 10.52 -3.05 8.69
CA LEU A 126 10.49 -2.02 7.66
C LEU A 126 10.87 -0.67 8.28
N VAL A 127 11.85 0.01 7.67
CA VAL A 127 12.30 1.36 7.99
C VAL A 127 12.18 2.21 6.74
N VAL A 128 11.12 3.02 6.65
CA VAL A 128 10.85 3.84 5.46
C VAL A 128 11.11 5.31 5.74
N ASP A 129 12.15 5.84 5.12
CA ASP A 129 12.45 7.28 5.11
C ASP A 129 11.60 7.97 4.04
N VAL A 130 10.53 8.62 4.48
CA VAL A 130 9.65 9.42 3.63
C VAL A 130 10.18 10.84 3.56
N VAL A 131 10.85 11.16 2.45
CA VAL A 131 11.41 12.49 2.18
C VAL A 131 10.37 13.29 1.40
N HIS A 132 9.67 14.19 2.09
CA HIS A 132 8.59 14.98 1.49
C HIS A 132 9.18 16.24 0.83
N ARG A 133 9.25 16.28 -0.50
CA ARG A 133 9.73 17.44 -1.28
C ARG A 133 8.62 18.19 -2.02
N ALA A 134 7.37 17.74 -1.92
CA ALA A 134 6.25 18.42 -2.52
C ALA A 134 5.94 19.72 -1.73
N PRO A 135 5.76 20.87 -2.42
CA PRO A 135 5.44 22.13 -1.76
C PRO A 135 3.97 22.19 -1.30
N ALA A 136 3.70 23.18 -0.44
CA ALA A 136 2.38 23.77 -0.19
C ALA A 136 1.32 22.89 0.52
N HIS A 137 1.60 21.65 0.88
CA HIS A 137 0.70 20.85 1.73
C HIS A 137 1.50 19.90 2.63
N ALA A 138 0.83 19.31 3.62
CA ALA A 138 1.36 18.25 4.48
C ALA A 138 0.74 16.91 4.08
N LEU A 139 1.43 15.81 4.31
CA LEU A 139 0.94 14.47 3.97
C LEU A 139 1.27 13.44 5.05
N SER A 140 0.66 12.27 4.96
CA SER A 140 0.97 11.11 5.80
C SER A 140 0.82 9.85 4.94
N ILE A 141 1.58 8.79 5.25
CA ILE A 141 1.55 7.52 4.51
C ILE A 141 0.93 6.45 5.40
N HIS A 142 -0.15 5.85 4.91
CA HIS A 142 -0.84 4.74 5.56
C HIS A 142 -0.38 3.39 5.02
N TRP A 143 -0.29 2.40 5.91
CA TRP A 143 0.14 1.02 5.62
C TRP A 143 -1.06 0.07 5.68
N ARG A 144 -1.98 0.22 4.73
CA ARG A 144 -3.27 -0.47 4.71
C ARG A 144 -3.11 -1.99 4.75
N GLY A 145 -3.70 -2.60 5.77
CA GLY A 145 -3.68 -4.05 6.01
C GLY A 145 -2.62 -4.51 7.01
N GLN A 146 -1.72 -3.63 7.45
CA GLN A 146 -0.83 -3.94 8.58
C GLN A 146 -1.49 -3.61 9.92
N PRO A 147 -1.38 -4.51 10.92
CA PRO A 147 -2.07 -4.34 12.20
C PRO A 147 -1.43 -3.29 13.11
N GLN A 148 -0.17 -2.91 12.87
CA GLN A 148 0.56 -1.90 13.65
C GLN A 148 0.52 -2.11 15.17
N LYS A 149 0.42 -3.36 15.64
CA LYS A 149 0.22 -3.71 17.06
C LYS A 149 1.30 -3.14 17.99
N GLU A 150 2.56 -3.19 17.57
CA GLU A 150 3.71 -2.71 18.36
C GLU A 150 3.93 -1.20 18.17
N THR A 151 3.39 -0.62 17.10
CA THR A 151 3.72 0.72 16.61
C THR A 151 2.50 1.45 16.05
N PRO A 152 1.40 1.62 16.84
CA PRO A 152 0.18 2.24 16.33
C PRO A 152 0.37 3.70 15.89
N PHE A 153 1.38 4.39 16.44
CA PHE A 153 1.80 5.74 16.03
C PHE A 153 2.51 5.79 14.66
N MET A 154 2.73 4.65 14.01
CA MET A 154 3.30 4.53 12.65
C MET A 154 2.23 4.18 11.61
N ASP A 155 0.95 4.18 11.98
CA ASP A 155 -0.14 3.79 11.09
C ASP A 155 -0.34 4.75 9.91
N GLY A 156 -0.09 6.05 10.10
CA GLY A 156 -0.27 7.05 9.05
C GLY A 156 -1.61 7.77 9.02
N ALA A 157 -2.54 7.48 9.94
CA ALA A 157 -3.82 8.18 10.04
C ALA A 157 -3.64 9.62 10.61
N PRO A 158 -3.85 10.67 9.79
CA PRO A 158 -3.55 12.04 10.16
C PRO A 158 -4.46 12.50 11.30
N MET A 159 -3.89 13.19 12.28
CA MET A 159 -4.57 13.67 13.49
C MET A 159 -5.27 12.57 14.32
N LEU A 160 -5.05 11.29 14.00
CA LEU A 160 -5.47 10.17 14.84
C LEU A 160 -4.23 9.53 15.46
N THR A 161 -3.34 8.99 14.64
CA THR A 161 -2.13 8.32 15.12
C THR A 161 -0.90 9.24 15.11
N GLN A 162 -0.85 10.21 14.19
CA GLN A 162 0.27 11.14 14.03
C GLN A 162 -0.14 12.48 13.42
N CYS A 163 0.72 13.51 13.58
CA CYS A 163 0.60 14.73 12.79
C CYS A 163 1.01 14.46 11.33
N PRO A 164 0.35 15.11 10.35
CA PRO A 164 0.83 15.16 8.98
C PRO A 164 2.25 15.72 8.89
N GLN A 165 3.08 15.11 8.04
CA GLN A 165 4.44 15.53 7.75
C GLN A 165 4.45 16.83 6.92
N PRO A 166 5.06 17.92 7.42
CA PRO A 166 5.19 19.16 6.65
C PRO A 166 6.05 18.99 5.40
N ALA A 167 5.84 19.87 4.42
CA ALA A 167 6.69 19.96 3.23
C ALA A 167 8.19 20.16 3.60
N TYR A 168 9.07 19.58 2.79
CA TYR A 168 10.54 19.65 2.92
C TYR A 168 11.13 19.02 4.18
N THR A 169 10.38 18.13 4.84
CA THR A 169 10.86 17.37 6.00
C THR A 169 11.04 15.90 5.66
N THR A 170 11.65 15.13 6.56
CA THR A 170 11.73 13.66 6.46
C THR A 170 11.09 13.04 7.69
N PHE A 171 10.22 12.06 7.50
CA PHE A 171 9.64 11.25 8.56
C PHE A 171 10.01 9.79 8.33
N GLN A 172 10.44 9.09 9.38
CA GLN A 172 10.83 7.69 9.30
C GLN A 172 9.73 6.82 9.91
N TYR A 173 9.09 6.01 9.07
CA TYR A 173 8.19 4.95 9.55
C TYR A 173 9.03 3.73 9.93
N LYS A 174 8.80 3.18 11.12
CA LYS A 174 9.48 1.97 11.58
C LYS A 174 8.50 1.00 12.22
N PHE A 175 8.26 -0.13 11.58
CA PHE A 175 7.34 -1.14 12.09
C PHE A 175 7.69 -2.54 11.58
N ARG A 176 7.15 -3.56 12.23
CA ARG A 176 7.30 -4.97 11.83
C ARG A 176 6.25 -5.35 10.80
N ALA A 177 6.68 -5.91 9.67
CA ALA A 177 5.81 -6.49 8.65
C ALA A 177 5.23 -7.83 9.15
N SER A 178 4.17 -7.76 9.95
CA SER A 178 3.65 -8.90 10.73
C SER A 178 2.46 -9.60 10.06
N ALA A 179 1.70 -8.90 9.22
CA ALA A 179 0.61 -9.53 8.47
C ALA A 179 1.13 -9.99 7.10
N VAL A 180 1.14 -11.30 6.89
CA VAL A 180 1.45 -11.94 5.60
C VAL A 180 0.37 -11.61 4.58
N GLY A 181 0.73 -11.55 3.30
CA GLY A 181 -0.20 -11.39 2.19
C GLY A 181 -0.02 -10.11 1.39
N THR A 182 -1.04 -9.78 0.59
CA THR A 182 -1.04 -8.62 -0.30
C THR A 182 -1.75 -7.44 0.37
N HIS A 183 -0.98 -6.38 0.57
CA HIS A 183 -1.33 -5.13 1.23
C HIS A 183 -1.06 -3.96 0.27
N MET A 184 -1.28 -2.74 0.73
CA MET A 184 -0.94 -1.54 -0.01
C MET A 184 -0.53 -0.43 0.95
N TYR A 185 0.20 0.54 0.42
CA TYR A 185 0.47 1.78 1.13
C TYR A 185 0.06 2.96 0.27
N HIS A 186 -0.38 4.05 0.89
CA HIS A 186 -0.84 5.22 0.17
C HIS A 186 -0.78 6.47 1.02
N ALA A 187 -0.81 7.63 0.38
CA ALA A 187 -1.11 8.86 1.10
C ALA A 187 -2.47 8.73 1.79
N HIS A 188 -2.57 9.03 3.09
CA HIS A 188 -3.83 8.94 3.84
C HIS A 188 -4.80 10.12 3.50
N SER A 189 -4.46 10.90 2.48
CA SER A 189 -5.33 11.85 1.78
C SER A 189 -5.82 11.21 0.49
N ALA A 190 -7.14 11.11 0.30
CA ALA A 190 -7.72 10.53 -0.91
C ALA A 190 -7.29 11.26 -2.19
N ALA A 191 -7.12 12.58 -2.11
CA ALA A 191 -6.64 13.39 -3.22
C ALA A 191 -5.20 13.05 -3.60
N ASP A 192 -4.30 12.96 -2.61
CA ASP A 192 -2.88 12.69 -2.85
C ASP A 192 -2.66 11.25 -3.35
N ALA A 193 -3.45 10.30 -2.86
CA ALA A 193 -3.45 8.92 -3.35
C ALA A 193 -3.91 8.86 -4.82
N ALA A 194 -5.00 9.57 -5.17
CA ALA A 194 -5.50 9.66 -6.55
C ALA A 194 -4.58 10.46 -7.50
N ASP A 195 -3.71 11.32 -6.95
CA ASP A 195 -2.66 12.02 -7.70
C ASP A 195 -1.41 11.14 -7.95
N GLY A 196 -1.38 9.91 -7.43
CA GLY A 196 -0.38 8.90 -7.76
C GLY A 196 0.40 8.33 -6.58
N LEU A 197 0.19 8.84 -5.36
CA LEU A 197 0.94 8.42 -4.18
C LEU A 197 0.30 7.19 -3.50
N ALA A 198 0.28 6.07 -4.22
CA ALA A 198 -0.17 4.78 -3.73
C ALA A 198 0.61 3.64 -4.41
N GLY A 199 0.91 2.57 -3.68
CA GLY A 199 1.68 1.43 -4.17
C GLY A 199 1.35 0.14 -3.45
N ALA A 200 1.73 -0.99 -4.05
CA ALA A 200 1.55 -2.30 -3.45
C ALA A 200 2.54 -2.51 -2.29
N PHE A 201 2.11 -3.24 -1.27
CA PHE A 201 2.97 -3.72 -0.19
C PHE A 201 2.74 -5.21 0.01
N VAL A 202 3.74 -6.04 -0.19
CA VAL A 202 3.62 -7.49 -0.14
C VAL A 202 4.52 -8.03 0.95
N VAL A 203 3.92 -8.80 1.85
CA VAL A 203 4.64 -9.54 2.89
C VAL A 203 4.59 -11.02 2.52
N ARG A 204 5.71 -11.55 2.06
CA ARG A 204 5.85 -12.96 1.68
C ARG A 204 6.16 -13.83 2.90
N GLN A 205 5.73 -15.08 2.83
CA GLN A 205 6.04 -16.11 3.81
C GLN A 205 6.89 -17.19 3.15
N SER A 206 7.70 -17.92 3.95
CA SER A 206 8.46 -19.06 3.43
C SER A 206 7.53 -20.06 2.74
N PRO A 207 7.89 -20.62 1.56
CA PRO A 207 7.10 -21.66 0.90
C PRO A 207 6.78 -22.88 1.77
N ARG A 208 7.60 -23.15 2.80
CA ARG A 208 7.32 -24.24 3.75
C ARG A 208 6.21 -23.93 4.75
N LEU A 209 6.03 -22.67 5.08
CA LEU A 209 4.99 -22.20 5.99
C LEU A 209 3.72 -21.79 5.24
N ASP A 210 3.84 -21.39 3.97
CA ASP A 210 2.69 -21.03 3.15
C ASP A 210 1.91 -22.29 2.71
N PRO A 211 0.66 -22.51 3.19
CA PRO A 211 -0.12 -23.70 2.84
C PRO A 211 -0.44 -23.81 1.34
N ILE A 212 -0.47 -22.67 0.62
CA ILE A 212 -0.79 -22.63 -0.81
C ILE A 212 0.45 -22.70 -1.70
N SER A 213 1.65 -22.85 -1.14
CA SER A 213 2.92 -22.91 -1.90
C SER A 213 2.94 -23.98 -2.99
N LYS A 214 2.20 -25.08 -2.79
CA LYS A 214 2.08 -26.17 -3.78
C LYS A 214 1.24 -25.81 -5.00
N LEU A 215 0.43 -24.74 -4.92
CA LEU A 215 -0.46 -24.33 -6.01
C LEU A 215 0.26 -23.52 -7.08
N TYR A 216 1.41 -22.92 -6.78
CA TYR A 216 2.17 -22.10 -7.72
C TYR A 216 3.63 -22.55 -7.81
N ASP A 217 4.29 -22.14 -8.88
CA ASP A 217 5.72 -22.35 -9.11
C ASP A 217 6.51 -21.04 -8.97
N VAL A 218 5.86 -19.89 -9.23
CA VAL A 218 6.46 -18.56 -9.21
C VAL A 218 5.61 -17.57 -8.41
N ASP A 219 6.21 -16.90 -7.43
CA ASP A 219 5.70 -15.73 -6.72
C ASP A 219 6.74 -14.61 -6.82
N SER A 220 6.72 -13.87 -7.94
CA SER A 220 7.68 -12.80 -8.24
C SER A 220 7.07 -11.42 -8.03
N THR A 221 7.92 -10.40 -7.89
CA THR A 221 7.50 -9.00 -7.84
C THR A 221 6.90 -8.54 -9.16
N ASP A 222 7.35 -9.14 -10.27
CA ASP A 222 6.83 -8.90 -11.63
C ASP A 222 5.35 -9.27 -11.80
N HIS A 223 4.79 -10.13 -10.93
CA HIS A 223 3.39 -10.58 -10.99
C HIS A 223 2.47 -9.81 -10.01
N THR A 224 2.92 -8.65 -9.54
CA THR A 224 2.10 -7.72 -8.75
C THR A 224 1.34 -6.78 -9.68
N ILE A 225 0.02 -6.72 -9.52
CA ILE A 225 -0.88 -5.87 -10.31
C ILE A 225 -1.49 -4.83 -9.37
N PHE A 226 -1.24 -3.56 -9.67
CA PHE A 226 -1.86 -2.42 -9.00
C PHE A 226 -2.73 -1.65 -9.97
N ILE A 227 -4.03 -1.60 -9.69
CA ILE A 227 -5.02 -0.88 -10.49
C ILE A 227 -5.28 0.48 -9.84
N ALA A 228 -5.31 1.55 -10.63
CA ALA A 228 -5.69 2.89 -10.18
C ALA A 228 -6.64 3.55 -11.19
N GLU A 229 -7.62 4.30 -10.71
CA GLU A 229 -8.40 5.18 -11.57
C GLU A 229 -7.62 6.46 -11.86
N TRP A 230 -7.71 6.93 -13.09
CA TRP A 230 -6.95 8.06 -13.56
C TRP A 230 -7.84 9.11 -14.22
N GLY A 231 -7.77 10.34 -13.72
CA GLY A 231 -8.33 11.53 -14.35
C GLY A 231 -7.23 12.53 -14.66
N HIS A 232 -7.51 13.56 -15.47
CA HIS A 232 -6.51 14.59 -15.82
C HIS A 232 -6.58 15.87 -14.99
N SER A 233 -7.48 15.92 -14.01
CA SER A 233 -7.50 16.96 -12.97
C SER A 233 -6.68 16.52 -11.75
N MET A 234 -5.88 17.41 -11.16
CA MET A 234 -5.22 17.14 -9.87
C MET A 234 -6.21 17.23 -8.70
N GLY A 235 -5.97 16.42 -7.67
CA GLY A 235 -6.84 16.22 -6.51
C GLY A 235 -7.28 17.49 -5.77
N PRO A 236 -6.39 18.44 -5.42
CA PRO A 236 -6.78 19.67 -4.72
C PRO A 236 -7.72 20.57 -5.52
N LEU A 237 -7.63 20.56 -6.85
CA LEU A 237 -8.53 21.29 -7.74
C LEU A 237 -9.86 20.54 -7.93
N ALA A 238 -9.80 19.20 -8.00
CA ALA A 238 -10.99 18.34 -8.08
C ALA A 238 -11.87 18.43 -6.82
N GLY A 239 -11.27 18.50 -5.63
CA GLY A 239 -12.01 18.65 -4.36
C GLY A 239 -12.67 20.02 -4.15
N MET A 240 -12.30 21.03 -4.94
CA MET A 240 -12.98 22.34 -4.98
C MET A 240 -14.15 22.39 -5.97
N MET A 241 -14.33 21.34 -6.78
CA MET A 241 -15.44 21.24 -7.73
C MET A 241 -16.67 20.67 -7.04
N SER A 242 -17.85 21.17 -7.40
CA SER A 242 -19.13 20.68 -6.87
C SER A 242 -19.40 19.19 -7.19
N ASN A 243 -18.76 18.67 -8.23
CA ASN A 243 -18.86 17.28 -8.67
C ASN A 243 -17.45 16.70 -8.77
N VAL A 244 -17.30 15.46 -8.30
CA VAL A 244 -16.09 14.67 -8.51
C VAL A 244 -15.90 14.45 -10.01
N PRO A 245 -14.76 14.86 -10.60
CA PRO A 245 -14.48 14.63 -12.02
C PRO A 245 -14.54 13.13 -12.36
N ASN A 246 -15.06 12.82 -13.54
CA ASN A 246 -14.99 11.46 -14.08
C ASN A 246 -13.53 11.05 -14.26
N ALA A 247 -13.24 9.77 -14.00
CA ALA A 247 -11.99 9.18 -14.47
C ALA A 247 -12.03 9.06 -16.00
N GLU A 248 -10.89 9.14 -16.67
CA GLU A 248 -10.78 8.97 -18.13
C GLU A 248 -10.20 7.60 -18.50
N SER A 249 -9.43 6.97 -17.61
CA SER A 249 -8.86 5.65 -17.82
C SER A 249 -8.62 4.89 -16.52
N LEU A 250 -8.48 3.56 -16.62
CA LEU A 250 -7.92 2.73 -15.55
C LEU A 250 -6.48 2.37 -15.91
N LEU A 251 -5.56 2.61 -14.98
CA LEU A 251 -4.15 2.26 -15.12
C LEU A 251 -3.89 0.91 -14.46
N ILE A 252 -3.16 0.05 -15.16
CA ILE A 252 -2.61 -1.20 -14.64
C ILE A 252 -1.10 -0.97 -14.49
N ASN A 253 -0.57 -1.03 -13.27
CA ASN A 253 0.83 -0.69 -12.97
C ASN A 253 1.27 0.65 -13.61
N GLY A 254 0.39 1.65 -13.54
CA GLY A 254 0.67 3.03 -13.97
C GLY A 254 0.68 3.23 -15.48
N ARG A 255 0.16 2.27 -16.23
CA ARG A 255 0.06 2.30 -17.69
C ARG A 255 -1.37 2.04 -18.14
N GLY A 256 -1.81 2.79 -19.12
CA GLY A 256 -3.11 2.65 -19.75
C GLY A 256 -3.12 3.34 -21.11
N LYS A 257 -4.27 3.33 -21.77
CA LYS A 257 -4.49 4.05 -23.03
C LYS A 257 -5.88 4.65 -23.05
N THR A 258 -6.04 5.69 -23.84
CA THR A 258 -7.33 6.37 -24.10
C THR A 258 -7.57 6.42 -25.61
N THR A 259 -8.77 6.85 -26.02
CA THR A 259 -9.07 7.14 -27.43
C THR A 259 -8.14 8.19 -28.02
N ASP A 260 -7.67 9.14 -27.20
CA ASP A 260 -6.78 10.23 -27.62
C ASP A 260 -5.31 9.81 -27.64
N SER A 261 -4.96 8.70 -26.99
CA SER A 261 -3.59 8.20 -26.87
C SER A 261 -3.57 6.67 -27.00
N PRO A 262 -3.96 6.13 -28.18
CA PRO A 262 -4.11 4.69 -28.39
C PRO A 262 -2.76 3.94 -28.38
N ASP A 263 -1.67 4.64 -28.69
CA ASP A 263 -0.30 4.10 -28.75
C ASP A 263 0.43 4.18 -27.39
N ALA A 264 -0.26 4.60 -26.32
CA ALA A 264 0.33 4.65 -24.99
C ALA A 264 0.77 3.23 -24.53
N PRO A 265 1.97 3.11 -23.93
CA PRO A 265 2.55 1.81 -23.60
C PRO A 265 1.75 1.13 -22.49
N LEU A 266 1.42 -0.14 -22.69
CA LEU A 266 0.68 -0.97 -21.72
C LEU A 266 1.60 -1.73 -20.76
N SER A 267 1.05 -2.13 -19.62
CA SER A 267 1.74 -3.03 -18.69
C SER A 267 1.75 -4.46 -19.22
N LYS A 268 2.91 -5.11 -19.14
CA LYS A 268 3.15 -6.45 -19.66
C LYS A 268 3.58 -7.38 -18.53
N PHE A 269 2.93 -8.52 -18.42
CA PHE A 269 3.21 -9.57 -17.44
C PHE A 269 3.70 -10.81 -18.17
N LYS A 270 4.93 -11.22 -17.93
CA LYS A 270 5.55 -12.33 -18.65
C LYS A 270 5.31 -13.65 -17.93
N VAL A 271 4.97 -14.68 -18.69
CA VAL A 271 4.74 -16.05 -18.20
C VAL A 271 5.36 -17.08 -19.14
N GLU A 272 5.80 -18.21 -18.60
CA GLU A 272 6.30 -19.35 -19.35
C GLU A 272 5.23 -20.44 -19.41
N TYR A 273 5.06 -21.05 -20.58
CA TYR A 273 4.11 -22.15 -20.76
C TYR A 273 4.38 -23.29 -19.76
N GLY A 274 3.31 -23.80 -19.15
CA GLY A 274 3.34 -24.92 -18.21
C GLY A 274 3.64 -24.55 -16.76
N LYS A 275 4.03 -23.30 -16.46
CA LYS A 275 4.24 -22.82 -15.09
C LYS A 275 2.95 -22.24 -14.48
N ARG A 276 2.89 -22.22 -13.15
CA ARG A 276 1.82 -21.64 -12.35
C ARG A 276 2.32 -20.41 -11.61
N TYR A 277 1.60 -19.30 -11.73
CA TYR A 277 2.03 -18.00 -11.22
C TYR A 277 1.06 -17.50 -10.16
N ARG A 278 1.57 -17.06 -9.02
CA ARG A 278 0.79 -16.31 -8.03
C ARG A 278 0.79 -14.84 -8.42
N PHE A 279 -0.35 -14.35 -8.88
CA PHE A 279 -0.57 -12.93 -9.10
C PHE A 279 -1.13 -12.28 -7.84
N ARG A 280 -0.68 -11.06 -7.57
CA ARG A 280 -1.07 -10.27 -6.41
C ARG A 280 -1.77 -9.01 -6.90
N LEU A 281 -3.09 -9.00 -6.84
CA LEU A 281 -3.95 -7.95 -7.35
C LEU A 281 -4.32 -6.98 -6.23
N ALA A 282 -4.10 -5.69 -6.44
CA ALA A 282 -4.51 -4.62 -5.55
C ALA A 282 -5.20 -3.51 -6.33
N TYR A 283 -6.35 -3.06 -5.86
CA TYR A 283 -7.05 -1.92 -6.47
C TYR A 283 -6.96 -0.70 -5.55
N GLY A 284 -6.20 0.33 -5.94
CA GLY A 284 -5.99 1.54 -5.16
C GLY A 284 -7.16 2.53 -5.16
N GLY A 285 -8.07 2.41 -6.13
CA GLY A 285 -9.14 3.38 -6.36
C GLY A 285 -8.69 4.63 -7.11
N GLY A 286 -9.48 5.69 -6.97
CA GLY A 286 -9.15 7.04 -7.43
C GLY A 286 -10.27 8.01 -7.06
N SER A 287 -10.52 9.01 -7.90
CA SER A 287 -11.47 10.07 -7.56
C SER A 287 -12.91 9.56 -7.37
N LYS A 288 -13.41 8.70 -8.27
CA LYS A 288 -14.76 8.13 -8.17
C LYS A 288 -14.81 6.86 -7.35
N SER A 289 -13.72 6.09 -7.34
CA SER A 289 -13.61 4.84 -6.58
C SER A 289 -14.69 3.82 -6.94
N CYS A 290 -15.04 3.72 -8.22
CA CYS A 290 -15.97 2.73 -8.74
C CYS A 290 -15.46 1.31 -8.47
N SER A 291 -16.33 0.33 -8.27
CA SER A 291 -15.86 -1.07 -8.27
C SER A 291 -15.36 -1.45 -9.66
N VAL A 292 -14.33 -2.30 -9.72
CA VAL A 292 -13.68 -2.71 -10.96
C VAL A 292 -13.67 -4.22 -11.09
N THR A 293 -13.86 -4.72 -12.31
CA THR A 293 -13.82 -6.15 -12.65
C THR A 293 -12.56 -6.44 -13.44
N PHE A 294 -11.68 -7.26 -12.89
CA PHE A 294 -10.44 -7.74 -13.52
C PHE A 294 -10.67 -9.09 -14.20
N SER A 295 -10.10 -9.27 -15.40
CA SER A 295 -10.10 -10.55 -16.11
C SER A 295 -8.90 -10.66 -17.06
N ILE A 296 -8.59 -11.89 -17.45
CA ILE A 296 -7.55 -12.19 -18.45
C ILE A 296 -8.21 -13.03 -19.54
N ASP A 297 -8.08 -12.59 -20.80
CA ASP A 297 -8.71 -13.27 -21.94
C ASP A 297 -8.32 -14.76 -21.99
N GLN A 298 -9.31 -15.63 -22.09
CA GLN A 298 -9.18 -17.09 -22.16
C GLN A 298 -8.48 -17.76 -20.95
N HIS A 299 -8.40 -17.11 -19.79
CA HIS A 299 -7.83 -17.72 -18.59
C HIS A 299 -8.84 -17.74 -17.45
N MET A 300 -8.94 -18.89 -16.79
CA MET A 300 -9.56 -18.98 -15.47
C MET A 300 -8.54 -18.58 -14.42
N LEU A 301 -9.01 -17.95 -13.35
CA LEU A 301 -8.23 -17.46 -12.23
C LEU A 301 -8.59 -18.31 -11.01
N ASN A 302 -7.61 -18.95 -10.39
CA ASN A 302 -7.84 -19.69 -9.16
C ASN A 302 -7.62 -18.76 -7.96
N LEU A 303 -8.68 -18.15 -7.46
CA LEU A 303 -8.67 -17.19 -6.35
C LEU A 303 -8.30 -17.91 -5.04
N VAL A 304 -7.26 -17.43 -4.35
CA VAL A 304 -6.69 -18.11 -3.16
C VAL A 304 -6.55 -17.23 -1.92
N ALA A 305 -6.61 -15.90 -2.06
CA ALA A 305 -6.63 -15.00 -0.91
C ALA A 305 -7.40 -13.72 -1.21
N LEU A 306 -7.98 -13.12 -0.18
CA LEU A 306 -8.66 -11.83 -0.20
C LEU A 306 -8.11 -10.98 0.95
N ASP A 307 -7.73 -9.74 0.66
CA ASP A 307 -7.26 -8.77 1.66
C ASP A 307 -6.10 -9.24 2.56
N GLY A 308 -5.29 -10.19 2.08
CA GLY A 308 -4.19 -10.80 2.82
C GLY A 308 -4.56 -12.08 3.58
N HIS A 309 -5.86 -12.42 3.63
CA HIS A 309 -6.37 -13.63 4.26
C HIS A 309 -6.59 -14.74 3.23
N ARG A 310 -6.14 -15.96 3.55
CA ARG A 310 -6.31 -17.14 2.69
C ARG A 310 -7.76 -17.60 2.67
N ILE A 311 -8.21 -18.05 1.51
CA ILE A 311 -9.51 -18.67 1.30
C ILE A 311 -9.35 -20.08 0.74
N GLU A 312 -10.40 -20.89 0.80
CA GLU A 312 -10.45 -22.12 0.02
C GLU A 312 -10.41 -21.76 -1.47
N PRO A 313 -9.52 -22.38 -2.28
CA PRO A 313 -9.34 -21.99 -3.69
C PRO A 313 -10.64 -22.05 -4.50
N GLN A 314 -10.96 -20.97 -5.21
CA GLN A 314 -12.15 -20.84 -6.05
C GLN A 314 -11.76 -20.55 -7.50
N GLN A 315 -12.23 -21.37 -8.44
CA GLN A 315 -11.99 -21.12 -9.87
C GLN A 315 -13.01 -20.12 -10.40
N VAL A 316 -12.53 -18.98 -10.92
CA VAL A 316 -13.37 -17.85 -11.35
C VAL A 316 -12.85 -17.26 -12.66
N LYS A 317 -13.74 -16.72 -13.48
CA LYS A 317 -13.41 -16.08 -14.77
C LYS A 317 -12.95 -14.63 -14.59
N SER A 318 -13.50 -13.94 -13.60
CA SER A 318 -13.23 -12.54 -13.31
C SER A 318 -13.29 -12.28 -11.80
N ILE A 319 -12.64 -11.20 -11.36
CA ILE A 319 -12.56 -10.78 -9.96
C ILE A 319 -13.03 -9.32 -9.90
N LYS A 320 -14.20 -9.08 -9.31
CA LYS A 320 -14.71 -7.74 -9.02
C LYS A 320 -14.30 -7.30 -7.62
N LEU A 321 -13.61 -6.15 -7.55
CA LEU A 321 -13.08 -5.54 -6.34
C LEU A 321 -13.58 -4.11 -6.14
N GLY A 322 -13.77 -3.75 -4.88
CA GLY A 322 -13.94 -2.40 -4.41
C GLY A 322 -12.60 -1.70 -4.11
N ARG A 323 -12.61 -0.36 -4.00
CA ARG A 323 -11.42 0.42 -3.66
C ARG A 323 -10.72 -0.09 -2.40
N GLY A 324 -9.45 -0.37 -2.60
CA GLY A 324 -8.46 -0.75 -1.59
C GLY A 324 -8.55 -2.20 -1.14
N GLU A 325 -9.35 -3.00 -1.84
CA GLU A 325 -9.35 -4.44 -1.69
C GLU A 325 -8.22 -5.07 -2.51
N ARG A 326 -7.79 -6.26 -2.07
CA ARG A 326 -6.73 -7.05 -2.68
C ARG A 326 -7.22 -8.48 -2.88
N ALA A 327 -6.72 -9.11 -3.92
CA ALA A 327 -6.95 -10.52 -4.20
C ALA A 327 -5.65 -11.18 -4.66
N ASP A 328 -5.41 -12.41 -4.23
CA ASP A 328 -4.37 -13.24 -4.83
C ASP A 328 -5.04 -14.34 -5.64
N PHE A 329 -4.55 -14.58 -6.85
CA PHE A 329 -5.00 -15.68 -7.69
C PHE A 329 -3.83 -16.42 -8.30
N ILE A 330 -4.02 -17.72 -8.53
CA ILE A 330 -3.08 -18.56 -9.26
C ILE A 330 -3.53 -18.63 -10.71
N LEU A 331 -2.60 -18.32 -11.61
CA LEU A 331 -2.75 -18.46 -13.05
C LEU A 331 -1.93 -19.65 -13.54
N GLU A 332 -2.58 -20.62 -14.17
CA GLU A 332 -1.90 -21.72 -14.85
C GLU A 332 -1.64 -21.34 -16.32
N ALA A 333 -0.37 -21.20 -16.70
CA ALA A 333 0.02 -20.76 -18.05
C ALA A 333 -0.06 -21.91 -19.07
N LYS A 334 -1.26 -22.44 -19.32
CA LYS A 334 -1.49 -23.60 -20.19
C LYS A 334 -1.99 -23.26 -21.60
N ARG A 335 -2.10 -21.98 -21.94
CA ARG A 335 -2.58 -21.55 -23.27
C ARG A 335 -1.48 -21.46 -24.31
N ALA A 336 -1.85 -21.52 -25.59
CA ALA A 336 -0.87 -21.38 -26.68
C ALA A 336 -0.02 -20.11 -26.51
N PRO A 337 1.32 -20.16 -26.72
CA PRO A 337 2.18 -19.00 -26.55
C PRO A 337 1.79 -17.84 -27.48
N ARG A 338 1.17 -16.81 -26.91
CA ARG A 338 0.81 -15.54 -27.56
C ARG A 338 0.62 -14.46 -26.51
N VAL A 339 0.20 -13.27 -26.96
CA VAL A 339 -0.24 -12.19 -26.08
C VAL A 339 -1.74 -12.33 -25.82
N TYR A 340 -2.14 -12.29 -24.56
CA TYR A 340 -3.53 -12.30 -24.12
C TYR A 340 -3.85 -10.95 -23.47
N PRO A 341 -4.95 -10.28 -23.85
CA PRO A 341 -5.39 -9.06 -23.20
C PRO A 341 -5.74 -9.29 -21.73
N ILE A 342 -5.29 -8.38 -20.87
CA ILE A 342 -5.80 -8.21 -19.51
C ILE A 342 -6.78 -7.05 -19.56
N SER A 343 -7.97 -7.23 -19.00
CA SER A 343 -9.03 -6.22 -19.02
C SER A 343 -9.47 -5.88 -17.61
N VAL A 344 -9.57 -4.57 -17.34
CA VAL A 344 -10.18 -4.03 -16.13
C VAL A 344 -11.30 -3.10 -16.55
N VAL A 345 -12.51 -3.35 -16.08
CA VAL A 345 -13.70 -2.57 -16.43
C VAL A 345 -14.38 -2.09 -15.17
N ALA A 346 -14.64 -0.78 -15.07
CA ALA A 346 -15.39 -0.23 -13.95
C ALA A 346 -16.89 -0.58 -14.07
N ASP A 347 -17.56 -0.62 -12.92
CA ASP A 347 -19.00 -0.82 -12.89
C ASP A 347 -19.74 0.30 -13.66
N LYS A 348 -20.53 -0.11 -14.65
CA LYS A 348 -21.28 0.79 -15.54
C LYS A 348 -22.29 1.64 -14.78
N THR A 349 -22.79 1.15 -13.65
CA THR A 349 -23.70 1.91 -12.79
C THR A 349 -23.02 3.11 -12.14
N CYS A 350 -21.69 3.05 -11.95
CA CYS A 350 -20.88 4.13 -11.40
C CYS A 350 -20.36 5.07 -12.49
N GLN A 351 -19.79 4.52 -13.56
CA GLN A 351 -19.37 5.28 -14.73
C GLN A 351 -19.31 4.40 -15.98
N GLU A 352 -19.98 4.83 -17.05
CA GLU A 352 -19.89 4.17 -18.35
C GLU A 352 -18.52 4.38 -19.01
N ASN A 353 -18.09 3.37 -19.79
CA ASN A 353 -16.91 3.42 -20.65
C ASN A 353 -15.57 3.70 -19.93
N LEU A 354 -15.45 3.31 -18.66
CA LEU A 354 -14.20 3.37 -17.91
C LEU A 354 -13.52 2.00 -17.92
N GLU A 355 -12.44 1.90 -18.70
CA GLU A 355 -11.71 0.65 -18.93
C GLU A 355 -10.19 0.84 -18.84
N GLY A 356 -9.48 -0.26 -18.62
CA GLY A 356 -8.03 -0.36 -18.61
C GLY A 356 -7.59 -1.67 -19.24
N VAL A 357 -6.45 -1.64 -19.93
CA VAL A 357 -5.93 -2.78 -20.67
C VAL A 357 -4.47 -3.03 -20.32
N GLY A 358 -4.10 -4.30 -20.19
CA GLY A 358 -2.74 -4.78 -20.06
C GLY A 358 -2.51 -6.00 -20.93
N GLU A 359 -1.32 -6.58 -20.85
CA GLU A 359 -0.93 -7.73 -21.66
C GLU A 359 -0.32 -8.83 -20.80
N LEU A 360 -0.85 -10.04 -20.92
CA LEU A 360 -0.19 -11.26 -20.47
C LEU A 360 0.60 -11.84 -21.64
N VAL A 361 1.92 -11.88 -21.52
CA VAL A 361 2.85 -12.24 -22.60
C VAL A 361 3.46 -13.60 -22.30
N TYR A 362 3.16 -14.59 -23.12
CA TYR A 362 3.83 -15.90 -23.04
C TYR A 362 5.22 -15.82 -23.67
N GLU A 363 6.26 -16.16 -22.92
CA GLU A 363 7.62 -16.26 -23.42
C GLU A 363 7.79 -17.50 -24.31
N ALA A 364 8.12 -17.27 -25.58
CA ALA A 364 8.42 -18.35 -26.51
C ALA A 364 9.86 -18.86 -26.28
N LYS A 365 10.02 -19.94 -25.52
CA LYS A 365 11.21 -20.79 -25.70
C LYS A 365 10.99 -21.61 -26.96
N GLU A 366 12.02 -21.71 -27.81
CA GLU A 366 12.05 -22.58 -29.01
C GLU A 366 11.68 -24.02 -28.64
N SER A 367 10.39 -24.30 -28.60
CA SER A 367 9.86 -25.62 -28.29
C SER A 367 9.08 -26.05 -29.53
N LYS A 368 9.58 -27.10 -30.18
CA LYS A 368 8.96 -27.75 -31.36
C LYS A 368 7.67 -28.49 -31.01
N VAL A 369 6.89 -27.98 -30.04
CA VAL A 369 5.67 -28.61 -29.55
C VAL A 369 4.50 -27.78 -30.03
N LEU A 370 3.65 -28.38 -30.87
CA LEU A 370 2.34 -27.83 -31.21
C LEU A 370 1.50 -27.84 -29.92
N HIS A 371 1.49 -26.72 -29.21
CA HIS A 371 0.61 -26.52 -28.06
C HIS A 371 -0.81 -26.34 -28.61
N LYS A 372 -1.65 -27.36 -28.46
CA LYS A 372 -3.09 -27.24 -28.69
C LYS A 372 -3.69 -26.62 -27.43
N ASP A 373 -4.63 -25.70 -27.58
CA ASP A 373 -5.42 -25.26 -26.42
C ASP A 373 -6.11 -26.50 -25.84
N ASP A 374 -5.85 -26.79 -24.57
CA ASP A 374 -6.60 -27.83 -23.87
C ASP A 374 -8.08 -27.42 -23.88
N ASP A 375 -8.90 -28.33 -24.38
CA ASP A 375 -10.36 -28.20 -24.48
C ASP A 375 -10.90 -28.04 -23.07
N VAL A 376 -11.29 -26.83 -22.70
CA VAL A 376 -11.92 -26.55 -21.40
C VAL A 376 -13.32 -27.11 -21.47
N GLY A 377 -13.48 -28.38 -21.10
CA GLY A 377 -14.78 -28.98 -20.90
C GLY A 377 -15.55 -28.17 -19.86
N SER A 378 -16.66 -27.55 -20.28
CA SER A 378 -17.71 -26.89 -19.47
C SER A 378 -17.36 -26.58 -18.00
N GLU A 379 -16.31 -25.79 -17.76
CA GLU A 379 -16.06 -25.24 -16.43
C GLU A 379 -17.11 -24.15 -16.21
N VAL A 380 -17.77 -24.17 -15.05
CA VAL A 380 -18.79 -23.17 -14.71
C VAL A 380 -18.10 -21.81 -14.65
N GLU A 381 -18.43 -20.93 -15.59
CA GLU A 381 -17.83 -19.59 -15.71
C GLU A 381 -18.36 -18.67 -14.61
N ARG A 382 -17.95 -18.87 -13.35
CA ARG A 382 -18.35 -17.99 -12.25
C ARG A 382 -17.53 -16.71 -12.20
N GLU A 383 -18.18 -15.60 -11.93
CA GLU A 383 -17.55 -14.30 -11.63
C GLU A 383 -17.44 -14.14 -10.11
N PHE A 384 -16.27 -13.76 -9.57
CA PHE A 384 -16.18 -13.40 -8.15
C PHE A 384 -16.53 -11.92 -7.94
N SER A 385 -17.29 -11.63 -6.88
CA SER A 385 -17.56 -10.25 -6.44
C SER A 385 -17.41 -10.09 -4.94
N SER A 386 -16.46 -9.23 -4.53
CA SER A 386 -16.39 -8.74 -3.15
C SER A 386 -17.49 -7.71 -2.84
N VAL A 387 -18.05 -7.11 -3.89
CA VAL A 387 -19.11 -6.11 -3.82
C VAL A 387 -20.46 -6.80 -3.81
N THR A 388 -21.20 -6.63 -2.72
CA THR A 388 -22.56 -7.17 -2.60
C THR A 388 -23.49 -6.48 -3.60
N SER A 389 -24.28 -7.25 -4.34
CA SER A 389 -25.28 -6.76 -5.28
C SER A 389 -26.41 -7.78 -5.44
N ASP A 390 -27.51 -7.39 -6.08
CA ASP A 390 -28.64 -8.30 -6.34
C ASP A 390 -28.23 -9.54 -7.18
N ARG A 391 -27.14 -9.42 -7.95
CA ARG A 391 -26.56 -10.55 -8.70
C ARG A 391 -25.97 -11.65 -7.83
N CYS A 392 -25.81 -11.43 -6.52
CA CYS A 392 -25.42 -12.50 -5.60
C CYS A 392 -26.47 -13.61 -5.46
N ALA A 393 -27.68 -13.42 -5.98
CA ALA A 393 -28.67 -14.49 -6.11
C ALA A 393 -28.43 -15.38 -7.34
N ASP A 394 -27.59 -14.96 -8.29
CA ASP A 394 -27.31 -15.69 -9.52
C ASP A 394 -26.22 -16.76 -9.26
N GLU A 395 -26.43 -18.00 -9.71
CA GLU A 395 -25.44 -19.09 -9.56
C GLU A 395 -24.13 -18.86 -10.35
N GLU A 396 -24.13 -17.88 -11.25
CA GLU A 396 -22.98 -17.44 -12.05
C GLU A 396 -22.07 -16.47 -11.29
N VAL A 397 -22.47 -15.97 -10.11
CA VAL A 397 -21.68 -15.02 -9.32
C VAL A 397 -21.36 -15.62 -7.96
N LEU A 398 -20.06 -15.74 -7.67
CA LEU A 398 -19.56 -16.08 -6.33
C LEU A 398 -19.39 -14.79 -5.52
N CYS A 399 -20.29 -14.54 -4.58
CA CYS A 399 -20.19 -13.38 -3.70
C CYS A 399 -19.38 -13.65 -2.43
N LEU A 400 -18.82 -12.59 -1.83
CA LEU A 400 -17.97 -12.67 -0.63
C LEU A 400 -18.57 -13.52 0.50
N GLY A 401 -19.89 -13.46 0.72
CA GLY A 401 -20.57 -14.20 1.79
C GLY A 401 -20.56 -15.73 1.62
N GLU A 402 -20.28 -16.23 0.42
CA GLU A 402 -20.17 -17.67 0.12
C GLU A 402 -18.73 -18.18 0.22
N VAL A 403 -17.75 -17.27 0.29
CA VAL A 403 -16.34 -17.63 0.34
C VAL A 403 -15.98 -18.15 1.72
N VAL A 404 -15.37 -19.33 1.75
CA VAL A 404 -14.90 -19.97 2.98
C VAL A 404 -13.44 -19.59 3.23
N ALA A 405 -13.16 -19.05 4.42
CA ALA A 405 -11.80 -18.79 4.85
C ALA A 405 -11.03 -20.10 5.03
N ALA A 406 -9.76 -20.13 4.62
CA ALA A 406 -8.92 -21.33 4.77
C ALA A 406 -8.55 -21.60 6.25
N GLU A 407 -8.63 -20.56 7.08
CA GLU A 407 -8.34 -20.63 8.51
C GLU A 407 -9.61 -20.35 9.31
N PRO A 408 -9.90 -21.16 10.35
CA PRO A 408 -11.04 -20.90 11.21
C PRO A 408 -10.83 -19.61 12.00
N LEU A 409 -11.95 -19.03 12.44
CA LEU A 409 -11.93 -17.88 13.34
C LEU A 409 -11.08 -18.20 14.58
N PRO A 410 -10.15 -17.31 15.00
CA PRO A 410 -9.32 -17.55 16.17
C PRO A 410 -10.15 -17.82 17.42
N ALA A 411 -9.70 -18.76 18.27
CA ALA A 411 -10.43 -19.20 19.45
C ALA A 411 -10.93 -18.06 20.38
N PRO A 412 -10.18 -16.95 20.59
CA PRO A 412 -10.68 -15.82 21.38
C PRO A 412 -11.91 -15.12 20.78
N LEU A 413 -12.06 -15.14 19.45
CA LEU A 413 -13.21 -14.54 18.76
C LEU A 413 -14.38 -15.51 18.57
N ALA A 414 -14.15 -16.82 18.72
CA ALA A 414 -15.22 -17.84 18.64
C ALA A 414 -16.11 -17.90 19.91
N GLY A 415 -15.76 -17.16 20.96
CA GLY A 415 -16.55 -17.04 22.18
C GLY A 415 -17.78 -16.14 22.04
N PRO A 416 -18.56 -15.97 23.12
CA PRO A 416 -19.69 -15.05 23.11
C PRO A 416 -19.23 -13.59 22.91
N ILE A 417 -20.03 -12.84 22.14
CA ILE A 417 -19.84 -11.40 21.94
C ILE A 417 -20.04 -10.70 23.29
N GLN A 418 -19.08 -9.86 23.67
CA GLN A 418 -19.08 -9.15 24.94
C GLN A 418 -19.60 -7.72 24.80
N GLU A 419 -19.40 -7.12 23.63
CA GLU A 419 -19.87 -5.77 23.34
C GLU A 419 -20.29 -5.66 21.87
N THR A 420 -21.41 -5.00 21.63
CA THR A 420 -21.88 -4.70 20.28
C THR A 420 -21.88 -3.19 20.08
N ILE A 421 -21.16 -2.72 19.06
CA ILE A 421 -21.07 -1.32 18.67
C ILE A 421 -21.86 -1.13 17.39
N TYR A 422 -22.88 -0.28 17.46
CA TYR A 422 -23.66 0.15 16.32
C TYR A 422 -23.03 1.39 15.70
N VAL A 423 -22.85 1.36 14.38
CA VAL A 423 -22.29 2.46 13.60
C VAL A 423 -23.29 2.79 12.48
N PRO A 424 -24.37 3.53 12.79
CA PRO A 424 -25.26 4.04 11.76
C PRO A 424 -24.52 5.07 10.91
N PHE A 425 -24.63 4.98 9.59
CA PHE A 425 -24.07 6.00 8.71
C PHE A 425 -25.11 6.47 7.72
N ASN A 426 -25.08 7.74 7.35
CA ASN A 426 -25.83 8.28 6.23
C ASN A 426 -25.06 9.46 5.60
N TYR A 427 -25.59 10.01 4.51
CA TYR A 427 -25.09 11.23 3.90
C TYR A 427 -26.12 12.33 4.04
N SER A 428 -25.67 13.54 4.29
CA SER A 428 -26.51 14.74 4.18
C SER A 428 -25.92 15.66 3.13
N THR A 429 -26.81 16.22 2.31
CA THR A 429 -26.44 17.15 1.25
C THR A 429 -26.96 18.54 1.55
N ARG A 430 -26.14 19.55 1.30
CA ARG A 430 -26.56 20.96 1.37
C ARG A 430 -26.30 21.64 0.04
N GLN A 431 -27.37 22.17 -0.53
CA GLN A 431 -27.30 22.99 -1.72
C GLN A 431 -26.82 24.40 -1.35
N ILE A 432 -25.59 24.73 -1.74
CA ILE A 432 -24.98 26.05 -1.50
C ILE A 432 -25.34 27.03 -2.61
N SER A 433 -25.48 26.53 -3.83
CA SER A 433 -25.93 27.32 -4.99
C SER A 433 -26.58 26.41 -6.02
N ALA A 434 -27.14 26.98 -7.09
CA ALA A 434 -27.70 26.22 -8.21
C ALA A 434 -26.69 25.24 -8.85
N LYS A 435 -25.38 25.44 -8.68
CA LYS A 435 -24.32 24.59 -9.24
C LYS A 435 -23.43 23.93 -8.20
N ARG A 436 -23.70 24.10 -6.89
CA ARG A 436 -22.86 23.56 -5.82
C ARG A 436 -23.71 22.88 -4.77
N VAL A 437 -23.54 21.57 -4.66
CA VAL A 437 -24.05 20.73 -3.59
C VAL A 437 -22.85 20.21 -2.83
N GLU A 438 -22.82 20.44 -1.52
CA GLU A 438 -21.88 19.75 -0.64
C GLU A 438 -22.56 18.50 -0.10
N SER A 439 -21.85 17.38 -0.08
CA SER A 439 -22.27 16.15 0.55
C SER A 439 -21.25 15.77 1.62
N TRP A 440 -21.73 15.33 2.77
CA TRP A 440 -20.88 14.86 3.85
C TRP A 440 -21.43 13.59 4.47
N GLY A 441 -20.52 12.68 4.80
CA GLY A 441 -20.84 11.51 5.59
C GLY A 441 -21.04 11.90 7.04
N GLN A 442 -22.00 11.27 7.69
CA GLN A 442 -22.23 11.46 9.12
C GLN A 442 -22.56 10.12 9.77
N THR A 443 -22.21 10.01 11.05
CA THR A 443 -22.46 8.85 11.91
C THR A 443 -23.09 9.36 13.19
N ASP A 444 -24.13 8.68 13.66
CA ASP A 444 -24.97 9.14 14.78
C ASP A 444 -25.54 10.58 14.57
N GLY A 445 -25.75 10.98 13.30
CA GLY A 445 -26.18 12.33 12.96
C GLY A 445 -25.09 13.41 13.10
N HIS A 446 -23.84 13.04 13.37
CA HIS A 446 -22.71 13.96 13.50
C HIS A 446 -21.68 13.79 12.39
N ARG A 447 -21.07 14.90 11.95
CA ARG A 447 -20.00 14.92 10.95
C ARG A 447 -18.64 14.75 11.62
N PHE A 448 -17.81 13.86 11.08
CA PHE A 448 -16.45 13.72 11.57
C PHE A 448 -15.64 14.97 11.25
N THR A 449 -14.93 15.49 12.24
CA THR A 449 -13.88 16.48 12.05
C THR A 449 -12.59 16.01 12.70
N TYR A 450 -11.45 16.41 12.13
CA TYR A 450 -10.17 16.07 12.70
C TYR A 450 -9.94 16.85 14.01
N PRO A 451 -9.43 16.20 15.06
CA PRO A 451 -9.06 16.87 16.30
C PRO A 451 -7.88 17.84 16.08
N ALA A 452 -7.71 18.80 16.99
CA ALA A 452 -6.62 19.78 16.92
C ALA A 452 -5.22 19.18 17.14
N SER A 453 -5.14 18.01 17.77
CA SER A 453 -3.92 17.23 18.00
C SER A 453 -4.20 15.74 17.80
N PRO A 454 -3.18 14.90 17.49
CA PRO A 454 -3.40 13.48 17.31
C PRO A 454 -3.93 12.78 18.56
N LEU A 455 -5.07 12.10 18.44
CA LEU A 455 -5.72 11.42 19.59
C LEU A 455 -4.79 10.43 20.30
N LEU A 456 -4.03 9.64 19.54
CA LEU A 456 -3.20 8.57 20.10
C LEU A 456 -1.99 9.10 20.87
N THR A 457 -1.31 10.12 20.34
CA THR A 457 -0.03 10.60 20.88
C THR A 457 -0.16 11.86 21.72
N GLN A 458 -1.22 12.65 21.51
CA GLN A 458 -1.46 13.96 22.13
C GLN A 458 -2.94 14.13 22.53
N GLY A 459 -3.62 13.04 22.89
CA GLY A 459 -5.06 13.08 23.23
C GLY A 459 -5.42 14.01 24.40
N GLY A 460 -4.48 14.29 25.31
CA GLY A 460 -4.67 15.26 26.40
C GLY A 460 -4.83 16.71 25.93
N ASP A 461 -4.35 17.03 24.73
CA ASP A 461 -4.47 18.38 24.14
C ASP A 461 -5.80 18.55 23.35
N VAL A 462 -6.56 17.47 23.17
CA VAL A 462 -7.87 17.51 22.50
C VAL A 462 -8.93 17.93 23.52
N ALA A 463 -9.54 19.09 23.29
CA ALA A 463 -10.56 19.61 24.18
C ALA A 463 -11.82 18.72 24.18
N GLN A 464 -12.32 18.35 25.36
CA GLN A 464 -13.45 17.40 25.47
C GLN A 464 -14.74 17.88 24.81
N ASN A 465 -14.94 19.19 24.69
CA ASN A 465 -16.09 19.79 24.00
C ASN A 465 -16.05 19.60 22.48
N THR A 466 -14.96 19.08 21.91
CA THR A 466 -14.85 18.71 20.49
C THR A 466 -15.25 17.26 20.22
N MET A 467 -15.39 16.43 21.26
CA MET A 467 -15.83 15.04 21.14
C MET A 467 -17.34 14.99 20.88
N CYS A 468 -17.78 14.02 20.08
CA CYS A 468 -19.20 13.87 19.80
C CYS A 468 -19.98 13.52 21.08
N PRO A 469 -21.13 14.18 21.32
CA PRO A 469 -22.02 13.81 22.41
C PRO A 469 -22.62 12.42 22.17
N GLN A 470 -23.12 11.78 23.22
CA GLN A 470 -23.78 10.48 23.11
C GLN A 470 -25.17 10.56 22.46
N GLU A 471 -25.78 11.75 22.44
CA GLU A 471 -27.06 12.00 21.80
C GLU A 471 -26.92 12.14 20.28
N ALA A 472 -27.97 11.78 19.55
CA ALA A 472 -28.01 11.91 18.10
C ALA A 472 -27.87 13.39 17.68
N GLY A 473 -26.98 13.63 16.73
CA GLY A 473 -26.68 14.96 16.21
C GLY A 473 -27.63 15.43 15.12
N GLN A 474 -27.50 16.71 14.77
CA GLN A 474 -28.20 17.32 13.63
C GLN A 474 -27.22 17.89 12.58
N GLY A 475 -26.14 17.16 12.32
CA GLY A 475 -25.11 17.50 11.34
C GLY A 475 -23.94 18.33 11.89
N ASP A 476 -23.83 18.46 13.22
CA ASP A 476 -22.73 19.16 13.87
C ASP A 476 -21.39 18.42 13.68
N GLU A 477 -20.30 19.18 13.66
CA GLU A 477 -18.95 18.65 13.49
C GLU A 477 -18.31 18.30 14.84
N CYS A 478 -17.84 17.07 14.99
CA CYS A 478 -17.17 16.60 16.20
C CYS A 478 -16.26 15.40 15.92
N VAL A 479 -15.46 15.04 16.92
CA VAL A 479 -14.53 13.92 16.87
C VAL A 479 -15.25 12.67 17.38
N HIS A 480 -15.46 11.69 16.50
CA HIS A 480 -16.10 10.42 16.84
C HIS A 480 -15.12 9.51 17.59
N VAL A 481 -15.46 9.17 18.84
CA VAL A 481 -14.69 8.20 19.64
C VAL A 481 -15.66 7.21 20.27
N LYS A 482 -15.46 5.92 19.97
CA LYS A 482 -16.12 4.80 20.66
C LYS A 482 -15.04 3.99 21.36
N ASN A 483 -15.16 3.81 22.67
CA ASN A 483 -14.18 3.07 23.45
C ASN A 483 -14.46 1.57 23.35
N VAL A 484 -13.42 0.78 23.11
CA VAL A 484 -13.47 -0.68 23.09
C VAL A 484 -12.68 -1.21 24.28
N PRO A 485 -13.27 -2.05 25.15
CA PRO A 485 -12.53 -2.68 26.23
C PRO A 485 -11.38 -3.54 25.70
N LEU A 486 -10.29 -3.61 26.46
CA LEU A 486 -9.18 -4.49 26.11
C LEU A 486 -9.57 -5.95 26.33
N HIS A 487 -9.12 -6.83 25.43
CA HIS A 487 -9.37 -8.27 25.49
C HIS A 487 -10.86 -8.67 25.42
N SER A 488 -11.72 -7.82 24.86
CA SER A 488 -13.13 -8.15 24.64
C SER A 488 -13.41 -8.55 23.20
N THR A 489 -14.40 -9.42 23.02
CA THR A 489 -14.97 -9.74 21.71
C THR A 489 -16.00 -8.68 21.37
N VAL A 490 -15.72 -7.89 20.33
CA VAL A 490 -16.60 -6.80 19.89
C VAL A 490 -17.22 -7.12 18.53
N GLU A 491 -18.54 -7.05 18.48
CA GLU A 491 -19.30 -7.06 17.23
C GLU A 491 -19.54 -5.62 16.78
N MET A 492 -19.23 -5.30 15.54
CA MET A 492 -19.50 -3.99 14.96
C MET A 492 -20.57 -4.12 13.89
N ILE A 493 -21.74 -3.51 14.13
CA ILE A 493 -22.87 -3.53 13.20
C ILE A 493 -22.90 -2.16 12.50
N MET A 494 -22.50 -2.16 11.23
CA MET A 494 -22.55 -0.99 10.36
C MET A 494 -23.81 -1.07 9.48
N PHE A 495 -24.58 0.01 9.40
CA PHE A 495 -25.81 0.04 8.59
C PHE A 495 -26.08 1.43 8.02
N ASP A 496 -26.50 1.45 6.74
CA ASP A 496 -26.87 2.69 6.06
C ASP A 496 -28.28 3.13 6.50
N GLN A 497 -28.39 4.36 6.98
CA GLN A 497 -29.65 5.03 7.31
C GLN A 497 -30.06 6.04 6.21
N GLY A 498 -29.29 6.15 5.13
CA GLY A 498 -29.62 6.99 4.00
C GLY A 498 -30.77 6.42 3.17
N GLU A 499 -31.54 7.30 2.53
CA GLU A 499 -32.60 6.92 1.59
C GLU A 499 -32.05 6.60 0.18
N ASP A 500 -30.76 6.86 -0.07
CA ASP A 500 -30.15 6.77 -1.40
C ASP A 500 -29.61 5.35 -1.67
N THR A 501 -30.42 4.51 -2.32
CA THR A 501 -30.17 3.08 -2.52
C THR A 501 -29.05 2.74 -3.51
N ASN A 502 -28.48 3.73 -4.20
CA ASN A 502 -27.54 3.51 -5.31
C ASN A 502 -26.06 3.76 -4.95
N LEU A 503 -25.72 3.93 -3.67
CA LEU A 503 -24.35 4.22 -3.24
C LEU A 503 -23.70 3.00 -2.59
N LEU A 504 -22.76 2.36 -3.31
CA LEU A 504 -21.87 1.39 -2.71
C LEU A 504 -20.85 2.09 -1.81
N ARG A 505 -20.77 1.68 -0.54
CA ARG A 505 -19.80 2.23 0.42
C ARG A 505 -18.86 1.16 0.93
N LEU A 506 -17.57 1.41 0.76
CA LEU A 506 -16.51 0.53 1.23
C LEU A 506 -15.91 1.13 2.50
N MET A 507 -16.14 0.44 3.61
CA MET A 507 -15.58 0.81 4.91
C MET A 507 -14.27 0.06 5.13
N HIS A 508 -13.30 0.74 5.73
CA HIS A 508 -12.01 0.15 6.10
C HIS A 508 -11.72 0.43 7.57
N ARG A 509 -11.20 -0.58 8.27
CA ARG A 509 -10.75 -0.49 9.65
C ARG A 509 -9.24 -0.67 9.72
N SER A 510 -8.55 0.33 10.26
CA SER A 510 -7.12 0.25 10.58
C SER A 510 -6.90 -0.44 11.93
N GLY A 511 -5.76 -1.14 12.07
CA GLY A 511 -5.30 -1.71 13.34
C GLY A 511 -6.16 -2.82 13.93
N ALA A 512 -7.06 -3.43 13.15
CA ALA A 512 -7.89 -4.54 13.61
C ALA A 512 -7.07 -5.84 13.73
N LEU A 513 -7.24 -6.54 14.85
CA LEU A 513 -6.87 -7.95 14.97
C LEU A 513 -8.08 -8.79 14.56
N THR A 514 -7.82 -9.84 13.77
CA THR A 514 -8.65 -11.05 13.76
C THR A 514 -8.15 -12.00 14.84
#